data_AF-A0A7G7YLP1-F1
#
_entry.id   AF-A0A7G7YLP1-F1
#
_cell.length_a   1.000
_cell.length_b   1.000
_cell.length_c   1.000
_cell.angle_alpha   90.00
_cell.angle_beta   90.00
_cell.angle_gamma   90.00
#
_symmetry.space_group_name_H-M   'P 1'
#
loop_
_entity.id
_entity.type
_entity.pdbx_description
1 polymer ?
#
loop_
_entity_poly.entity_id
_entity_poly.type
_entity_poly.pdbx_seq_one_letter_code
_entity_poly.pdbx_strand_id
1 'polypeptide(L)'
;MKTIAVIGPEQRRAQTLATQLMRCRVKVGAGPQDNPDGVIAVVGEWSPRDQEVVDAVSQAMGALVLYRPSSKQEGSNPWPQQPGVYHCTSVAEVQSAVDSLFLNRSRWYADARRADLEREDRVRIAVRLEMRRVATSLAEHMEDVNRAHERFVAHLQVALLRHGLAWPTIETTREVGEMEVTRNKMGEAVAVAAGLLGGVALGFGLGRVTGQPLLGLLCGVLVAAVGAGVRVAMVRTQRREADLAKYRANVRESWMALVADVMSRAHIPRVHESLAASALGRVTPHGPTLGTTTPSGASLGITTPHGATFGTTTPHGASFDSTTPGGGR
;
A
#
# COMPACT_ATOMS: atom_id res chain seq x y z
N MET A 1 -7.39 27.54 12.68
CA MET A 1 -7.87 27.93 14.03
C MET A 1 -9.20 27.21 14.23
N LYS A 2 -9.37 26.42 15.30
CA LYS A 2 -10.56 25.55 15.49
C LYS A 2 -11.83 26.41 15.62
N THR A 3 -12.92 26.05 14.98
CA THR A 3 -14.23 26.72 15.12
C THR A 3 -15.08 25.95 16.11
N ILE A 4 -15.49 26.59 17.20
CA ILE A 4 -16.20 25.94 18.30
C ILE A 4 -17.58 26.57 18.43
N ALA A 5 -18.61 25.72 18.42
CA ALA A 5 -19.96 26.12 18.75
C ALA A 5 -20.12 26.15 20.27
N VAL A 6 -20.57 27.27 20.82
CA VAL A 6 -20.96 27.36 22.23
C VAL A 6 -22.48 27.49 22.30
N ILE A 7 -23.12 26.50 22.92
CA ILE A 7 -24.58 26.42 23.06
C ILE A 7 -24.94 26.38 24.54
N GLY A 8 -26.15 26.79 24.89
CA GLY A 8 -26.62 26.74 26.27
C GLY A 8 -27.98 27.41 26.41
N PRO A 9 -28.74 27.09 27.49
CA PRO A 9 -30.07 27.64 27.71
C PRO A 9 -30.02 29.15 27.99
N GLU A 10 -28.92 29.65 28.57
CA GLU A 10 -28.70 31.07 28.81
C GLU A 10 -27.67 31.66 27.84
N GLN A 11 -28.16 32.49 26.90
CA GLN A 11 -27.30 33.16 25.90
C GLN A 11 -26.17 33.98 26.54
N ARG A 12 -26.44 34.66 27.66
CA ARG A 12 -25.44 35.48 28.37
C ARG A 12 -24.25 34.65 28.85
N ARG A 13 -24.49 33.46 29.41
CA ARG A 13 -23.40 32.58 29.89
C ARG A 13 -22.59 32.01 28.73
N ALA A 14 -23.27 31.59 27.66
CA ALA A 14 -22.61 31.14 26.43
C ALA A 14 -21.69 32.22 25.85
N GLN A 15 -22.15 33.49 25.85
CA GLN A 15 -21.38 34.62 25.33
C GLN A 15 -20.21 35.03 26.24
N THR A 16 -20.37 34.92 27.56
CA THR A 16 -19.27 35.10 28.51
C THR A 16 -18.16 34.07 28.26
N LEU A 17 -18.50 32.78 28.16
CA LEU A 17 -17.51 31.74 27.85
C LEU A 17 -16.85 32.00 26.50
N ALA A 18 -17.63 32.34 25.47
CA ALA A 18 -17.13 32.61 24.13
C ALA A 18 -16.08 33.72 24.10
N THR A 19 -16.25 34.76 24.94
CA THR A 19 -15.31 35.88 25.03
C THR A 19 -14.02 35.51 25.78
N GLN A 20 -14.07 34.50 26.65
CA GLN A 20 -12.93 34.05 27.46
C GLN A 20 -12.07 33.00 26.75
N LEU A 21 -12.60 32.33 25.72
CA LEU A 21 -11.86 31.38 24.89
C LEU A 21 -11.02 32.12 23.84
N MET A 22 -9.70 32.04 23.97
CA MET A 22 -8.78 32.86 23.18
C MET A 22 -8.09 32.10 22.03
N ARG A 23 -8.02 30.76 22.06
CA ARG A 23 -7.24 29.98 21.06
C ARG A 23 -8.09 29.31 19.98
N CYS A 24 -9.38 29.60 19.96
CA CYS A 24 -10.32 29.08 18.96
C CYS A 24 -11.24 30.22 18.46
N ARG A 25 -11.86 30.01 17.30
CA ARG A 25 -12.95 30.85 16.83
C ARG A 25 -14.23 30.33 17.46
N VAL A 26 -14.91 31.17 18.23
CA VAL A 26 -16.15 30.75 18.90
C VAL A 26 -17.35 31.34 18.19
N LYS A 27 -18.39 30.51 17.98
CA LYS A 27 -19.69 30.94 17.49
C LYS A 27 -20.77 30.50 18.48
N VAL A 28 -21.47 31.47 19.07
CA VAL A 28 -22.57 31.21 20.00
C VAL A 28 -23.82 30.81 19.21
N GLY A 29 -24.46 29.71 19.60
CA GLY A 29 -25.69 29.23 18.96
C GLY A 29 -25.50 28.73 17.52
N ALA A 30 -24.30 28.27 17.17
CA ALA A 30 -24.02 27.76 15.83
C ALA A 30 -24.82 26.49 15.52
N GLY A 31 -25.37 26.41 14.31
CA GLY A 31 -26.08 25.23 13.83
C GLY A 31 -25.18 24.29 13.01
N PRO A 32 -25.68 23.11 12.60
CA PRO A 32 -24.93 22.17 11.75
C PRO A 32 -24.38 22.79 10.46
N GLN A 33 -25.09 23.75 9.87
CA GLN A 33 -24.70 24.50 8.69
C GLN A 33 -23.43 25.34 8.88
N ASP A 34 -23.07 25.65 10.13
CA ASP A 34 -21.87 26.42 10.47
C ASP A 34 -20.62 25.54 10.56
N ASN A 35 -20.77 24.22 10.44
CA ASN A 35 -19.72 23.21 10.44
C ASN A 35 -18.64 23.43 11.53
N PRO A 36 -19.03 23.51 12.82
CA PRO A 36 -18.07 23.67 13.90
C PRO A 36 -17.19 22.42 14.04
N ASP A 37 -15.91 22.62 14.36
CA ASP A 37 -14.96 21.56 14.71
C ASP A 37 -15.30 20.90 16.07
N GLY A 38 -16.17 21.52 16.87
CA GLY A 38 -16.58 21.04 18.19
C GLY A 38 -17.76 21.80 18.78
N VAL A 39 -18.49 21.15 19.69
CA VAL A 39 -19.63 21.74 20.43
C VAL A 39 -19.34 21.72 21.92
N ILE A 40 -19.56 22.87 22.56
CA ILE A 40 -19.46 23.06 24.01
C ILE A 40 -20.82 23.50 24.50
N ALA A 41 -21.41 22.72 25.40
CA ALA A 41 -22.65 23.09 26.06
C ALA A 41 -22.34 23.74 27.41
N VAL A 42 -22.81 24.98 27.57
CA VAL A 42 -22.79 25.72 28.83
C VAL A 42 -24.08 25.39 29.56
N VAL A 43 -23.96 24.64 30.65
CA VAL A 43 -25.12 24.10 31.36
C VAL A 43 -25.21 24.65 32.79
N GLY A 44 -26.43 24.65 33.31
CA GLY A 44 -26.73 24.97 34.70
C GLY A 44 -26.63 23.74 35.59
N GLU A 45 -27.47 23.71 36.62
CA GLU A 45 -27.64 22.54 37.47
C GLU A 45 -28.27 21.39 36.67
N TRP A 46 -28.01 20.16 37.11
CA TRP A 46 -28.57 18.99 36.45
C TRP A 46 -30.08 18.91 36.64
N SER A 47 -30.80 18.60 35.55
CA SER A 47 -32.21 18.22 35.58
C SER A 47 -32.45 17.02 34.65
N PRO A 48 -33.51 16.22 34.88
CA PRO A 48 -33.85 15.10 34.00
C PRO A 48 -34.05 15.50 32.54
N ARG A 49 -34.60 16.70 32.31
CA ARG A 49 -34.81 17.25 30.97
C ARG A 49 -33.50 17.65 30.29
N ASP A 50 -32.57 18.23 31.04
CA ASP A 50 -31.25 18.59 30.49
C ASP A 50 -30.41 17.35 30.20
N GLN A 51 -30.60 16.27 30.98
CA GLN A 51 -29.99 14.97 30.72
C GLN A 51 -30.43 14.39 29.37
N GLU A 52 -31.73 14.40 29.06
CA GLU A 52 -32.24 13.93 27.75
C GLU A 52 -31.60 14.70 26.58
N VAL A 53 -31.41 16.00 26.73
CA VAL A 53 -30.75 16.84 25.72
C VAL A 53 -29.27 16.49 25.58
N VAL A 54 -28.56 16.32 26.70
CA VAL A 54 -27.16 15.92 26.71
C VAL A 54 -26.96 14.54 26.08
N ASP A 55 -27.84 13.60 26.38
CA ASP A 55 -27.81 12.25 25.82
C ASP A 55 -28.02 12.30 24.30
N ALA A 56 -29.06 13.01 23.84
CA ALA A 56 -29.33 13.19 22.42
C ALA A 56 -28.15 13.84 21.67
N VAL A 57 -27.55 14.89 22.25
CA VAL A 57 -26.41 15.58 21.63
C VAL A 57 -25.15 14.72 21.65
N SER A 58 -24.84 14.04 22.75
CA SER A 58 -23.67 13.15 22.84
C SER A 58 -23.79 11.96 21.89
N GLN A 59 -24.99 11.40 21.73
CA GLN A 59 -25.25 10.31 20.80
C GLN A 59 -25.13 10.76 19.34
N ALA A 60 -25.57 11.99 19.04
CA ALA A 60 -25.45 12.55 17.69
C ALA A 60 -24.02 13.00 17.33
N MET A 61 -23.28 13.56 18.29
CA MET A 61 -21.97 14.20 18.07
C MET A 61 -20.78 13.32 18.48
N GLY A 62 -21.02 12.22 19.20
CA GLY A 62 -20.00 11.29 19.72
C GLY A 62 -19.23 11.79 20.94
N ALA A 63 -19.02 13.10 21.07
CA ALA A 63 -18.43 13.72 22.26
C ALA A 63 -19.00 15.12 22.54
N LEU A 64 -19.16 15.46 23.81
CA LEU A 64 -19.69 16.75 24.29
C LEU A 64 -18.84 17.28 25.45
N VAL A 65 -18.51 18.58 25.42
CA VAL A 65 -17.92 19.26 26.58
C VAL A 65 -19.03 19.99 27.32
N LEU A 66 -19.24 19.63 28.59
CA LEU A 66 -20.14 20.32 29.50
C LEU A 66 -19.35 21.31 30.34
N TYR A 67 -19.54 22.60 30.06
CA TYR A 67 -18.97 23.65 30.88
C TYR A 67 -19.95 24.10 31.96
N ARG A 68 -19.53 23.94 33.22
CA ARG A 68 -20.24 24.42 34.39
C ARG A 68 -19.33 25.37 35.18
N PRO A 69 -19.56 26.69 35.17
CA PRO A 69 -18.79 27.58 36.02
C PRO A 69 -18.99 27.19 37.48
N SER A 70 -17.91 27.07 38.24
CA SER A 70 -17.94 26.67 39.65
C SER A 70 -18.68 27.74 40.48
N SER A 71 -20.00 27.61 40.65
CA SER A 71 -20.76 28.39 41.63
C SER A 71 -20.69 27.69 42.99
N LYS A 72 -20.41 28.45 44.05
CA LYS A 72 -20.44 27.98 45.45
C LYS A 72 -21.90 27.74 45.90
N GLN A 73 -22.62 26.83 45.26
CA GLN A 73 -23.95 26.41 45.70
C GLN A 73 -23.86 24.99 46.24
N GLU A 74 -23.76 24.90 47.56
CA GLU A 74 -23.92 23.66 48.32
C GLU A 74 -25.36 23.13 48.07
N GLY A 75 -25.49 21.95 47.48
CA GLY A 75 -26.78 21.26 47.29
C GLY A 75 -27.18 20.93 45.86
N SER A 76 -26.45 21.36 44.83
CA SER A 76 -26.78 21.00 43.43
C SER A 76 -26.46 19.54 43.13
N ASN A 77 -27.35 18.83 42.43
CA ASN A 77 -27.08 17.46 42.00
C ASN A 77 -25.91 17.43 40.98
N PRO A 78 -24.89 16.58 41.15
CA PRO A 78 -23.81 16.45 40.18
C PRO A 78 -24.34 15.83 38.89
N TRP A 79 -23.78 16.26 37.75
CA TRP A 79 -24.04 15.60 36.48
C TRP A 79 -23.50 14.16 36.52
N PRO A 80 -24.25 13.17 36.03
CA PRO A 80 -23.78 11.79 35.97
C PRO A 80 -22.58 11.68 35.02
N GLN A 81 -21.62 10.84 35.37
CA GLN A 81 -20.52 10.48 34.48
C GLN A 81 -21.06 9.56 33.38
N GLN A 82 -20.79 9.89 32.13
CA GLN A 82 -21.21 9.09 30.98
C GLN A 82 -20.15 9.10 29.87
N PRO A 83 -20.03 8.02 29.08
CA PRO A 83 -19.10 7.96 27.98
C PRO A 83 -19.33 9.10 26.98
N GLY A 84 -18.23 9.73 26.52
CA GLY A 84 -18.29 10.82 25.55
C GLY A 84 -18.62 12.20 26.12
N VAL A 85 -18.94 12.32 27.42
CA VAL A 85 -19.17 13.63 28.05
C VAL A 85 -17.98 14.03 28.91
N TYR A 86 -17.44 15.21 28.63
CA TYR A 86 -16.30 15.81 29.33
C TYR A 86 -16.77 16.99 30.17
N HIS A 87 -16.73 16.82 31.49
CA HIS A 87 -17.13 17.87 32.43
C HIS A 87 -15.98 18.83 32.69
N CYS A 88 -16.21 20.12 32.46
CA CYS A 88 -15.24 21.19 32.70
C CYS A 88 -15.83 22.21 33.67
N THR A 89 -15.06 22.58 34.68
CA THR A 89 -15.46 23.55 35.71
C THR A 89 -14.83 24.92 35.53
N SER A 90 -13.73 24.97 34.78
CA SER A 90 -12.97 26.19 34.50
C SER A 90 -12.79 26.41 32.99
N VAL A 91 -12.63 27.66 32.59
CA VAL A 91 -12.35 28.01 31.18
C VAL A 91 -11.03 27.39 30.71
N ALA A 92 -10.05 27.22 31.61
CA ALA A 92 -8.78 26.59 31.30
C ALA A 92 -8.95 25.11 30.94
N GLU A 93 -9.81 24.38 31.66
CA GLU A 93 -10.18 23.01 31.32
C GLU A 93 -10.92 22.93 29.98
N VAL A 94 -11.85 23.86 29.74
CA VAL A 94 -12.55 23.95 28.44
C VAL A 94 -11.54 24.19 27.32
N GLN A 95 -10.59 25.10 27.49
CA GLN A 95 -9.55 25.37 26.51
C GLN A 95 -8.63 24.17 26.29
N SER A 96 -8.28 23.44 27.36
CA SER A 96 -7.50 22.20 27.29
C SER A 96 -8.26 21.09 26.55
N ALA A 97 -9.56 20.94 26.81
CA ALA A 97 -10.46 20.03 26.12
C ALA A 97 -10.57 20.40 24.63
N VAL A 98 -10.72 21.70 24.32
CA VAL A 98 -10.67 22.23 22.95
C VAL A 98 -9.39 21.83 22.25
N ASP A 99 -8.25 21.97 22.93
CA ASP A 99 -6.93 21.70 22.36
C ASP A 99 -6.66 20.20 22.15
N SER A 100 -7.09 19.34 23.09
CA SER A 100 -6.78 17.90 23.13
C SER A 100 -7.81 16.97 22.49
N LEU A 101 -9.11 17.24 22.66
CA LEU A 101 -10.18 16.30 22.27
C LEU A 101 -10.70 16.55 20.85
N PHE A 102 -10.72 17.80 20.41
CA PHE A 102 -11.26 18.12 19.09
C PHE A 102 -10.19 17.99 18.01
N LEU A 103 -10.39 17.01 17.13
CA LEU A 103 -9.58 16.79 15.94
C LEU A 103 -9.70 18.00 15.02
N ASN A 104 -8.57 18.65 14.74
CA ASN A 104 -8.54 19.65 13.67
C ASN A 104 -8.65 18.91 12.34
N ARG A 105 -9.85 18.93 11.74
CA ARG A 105 -10.17 18.19 10.52
C ARG A 105 -9.24 18.53 9.36
N SER A 106 -8.89 19.81 9.20
CA SER A 106 -7.96 20.27 8.16
C SER A 106 -6.55 19.71 8.35
N ARG A 107 -6.06 19.72 9.60
CA ARG A 107 -4.74 19.15 9.94
C ARG A 107 -4.75 17.63 9.77
N TRP A 108 -5.79 16.95 10.24
CA TRP A 108 -5.89 15.50 10.10
C TRP A 108 -5.97 15.06 8.64
N TYR A 109 -6.72 15.75 7.77
CA TYR A 109 -6.67 15.49 6.33
C TYR A 109 -5.29 15.73 5.72
N ALA A 110 -4.56 16.77 6.16
CA ALA A 110 -3.20 17.00 5.71
C ALA A 110 -2.24 15.90 6.17
N ASP A 111 -2.40 15.43 7.41
CA ASP A 111 -1.61 14.34 7.99
C ASP A 111 -1.93 12.99 7.32
N ALA A 112 -3.21 12.71 7.05
CA ALA A 112 -3.65 11.53 6.31
C ALA A 112 -3.11 11.51 4.88
N ARG A 113 -3.15 12.65 4.16
CA ARG A 113 -2.53 12.77 2.83
C ARG A 113 -1.03 12.53 2.87
N ARG A 114 -0.33 13.09 3.87
CA ARG A 114 1.11 12.84 4.06
C ARG A 114 1.39 11.37 4.31
N ALA A 115 0.64 10.74 5.21
CA ALA A 115 0.77 9.32 5.52
C ALA A 115 0.47 8.42 4.30
N ASP A 116 -0.51 8.79 3.47
CA ASP A 116 -0.82 8.09 2.22
C ASP A 116 0.32 8.19 1.21
N LEU A 117 0.92 9.38 1.02
CA LEU A 117 2.08 9.57 0.13
C LEU A 117 3.28 8.75 0.62
N GLU A 118 3.58 8.80 1.92
CA GLU A 118 4.66 7.99 2.49
C GLU A 118 4.38 6.49 2.36
N ARG A 119 3.12 6.05 2.50
CA ARG A 119 2.74 4.65 2.31
C ARG A 119 2.92 4.23 0.85
N GLU A 120 2.51 5.07 -0.09
CA GLU A 120 2.71 4.84 -1.53
C GLU A 120 4.20 4.63 -1.84
N ASP A 121 5.07 5.51 -1.36
CA ASP A 121 6.52 5.39 -1.56
C ASP A 121 7.11 4.15 -0.90
N ARG A 122 6.73 3.86 0.35
CA ARG A 122 7.18 2.65 1.07
C ARG A 122 6.81 1.38 0.34
N VAL A 123 5.58 1.27 -0.16
CA VAL A 123 5.11 0.08 -0.90
C VAL A 123 5.88 -0.06 -2.21
N ARG A 124 6.07 1.03 -2.96
CA ARG A 124 6.81 1.00 -4.23
C ARG A 124 8.27 0.55 -4.03
N ILE A 125 8.92 1.04 -2.97
CA ILE A 125 10.29 0.64 -2.62
C ILE A 125 10.33 -0.83 -2.19
N ALA A 126 9.40 -1.27 -1.33
CA ALA A 126 9.35 -2.64 -0.83
C ALA A 126 9.18 -3.66 -1.97
N VAL A 127 8.18 -3.47 -2.84
CA VAL A 127 7.93 -4.34 -4.00
C VAL A 127 9.16 -4.36 -4.92
N ARG A 128 9.76 -3.20 -5.22
CA ARG A 128 10.95 -3.13 -6.09
C ARG A 128 12.14 -3.89 -5.50
N LEU A 129 12.38 -3.79 -4.19
CA LEU A 129 13.47 -4.48 -3.52
C LEU A 129 13.24 -6.01 -3.48
N GLU A 130 12.02 -6.44 -3.17
CA GLU A 130 11.64 -7.86 -3.18
C GLU A 130 11.82 -8.45 -4.59
N MET A 131 11.26 -7.80 -5.61
CA MET A 131 11.34 -8.31 -6.98
C MET A 131 12.74 -8.28 -7.55
N ARG A 132 13.61 -7.35 -7.13
CA ARG A 132 15.03 -7.39 -7.50
C ARG A 132 15.74 -8.64 -6.97
N ARG A 133 15.41 -9.08 -5.76
CA ARG A 133 15.95 -10.33 -5.19
C ARG A 133 15.43 -11.54 -5.95
N VAL A 134 14.13 -11.58 -6.21
CA VAL A 134 13.49 -12.64 -7.01
C VAL A 134 14.09 -12.72 -8.42
N ALA A 135 14.23 -11.59 -9.10
CA ALA A 135 14.86 -11.51 -10.43
C ALA A 135 16.30 -12.04 -10.44
N THR A 136 17.08 -11.74 -9.39
CA THR A 136 18.46 -12.21 -9.28
C THR A 136 18.50 -13.73 -9.07
N SER A 137 17.72 -14.23 -8.11
CA SER A 137 17.64 -15.66 -7.81
C SER A 137 17.16 -16.50 -9.00
N LEU A 138 16.11 -16.05 -9.69
CA LEU A 138 15.59 -16.72 -10.88
C LEU A 138 16.57 -16.64 -12.06
N ALA A 139 17.37 -15.58 -12.16
CA ALA A 139 18.34 -15.43 -13.25
C ALA A 139 19.57 -16.32 -13.09
N GLU A 140 19.99 -16.61 -11.86
CA GLU A 140 21.13 -17.48 -11.57
C GLU A 140 20.83 -18.95 -11.87
N HIS A 141 19.59 -19.39 -11.59
CA HIS A 141 19.15 -20.78 -11.73
C HIS A 141 18.24 -20.99 -12.97
N MET A 142 18.42 -20.14 -13.99
CA MET A 142 17.57 -20.13 -15.18
C MET A 142 17.96 -21.26 -16.14
N GLU A 143 17.12 -22.29 -16.23
CA GLU A 143 17.19 -23.32 -17.29
C GLU A 143 16.29 -22.97 -18.48
N ASP A 144 15.07 -22.51 -18.20
CA ASP A 144 14.08 -22.06 -19.18
C ASP A 144 13.57 -20.66 -18.82
N VAL A 145 13.71 -19.74 -19.77
CA VAL A 145 13.39 -18.32 -19.60
C VAL A 145 11.89 -18.08 -19.52
N ASN A 146 11.09 -18.85 -20.26
CA ASN A 146 9.63 -18.68 -20.26
C ASN A 146 9.06 -19.12 -18.90
N ARG A 147 9.46 -20.30 -18.42
CA ARG A 147 9.08 -20.79 -17.10
C ARG A 147 9.60 -19.88 -15.97
N ALA A 148 10.81 -19.34 -16.10
CA ALA A 148 11.34 -18.38 -15.14
C ALA A 148 10.55 -17.06 -15.15
N HIS A 149 10.11 -16.60 -16.31
CA HIS A 149 9.27 -15.41 -16.45
C HIS A 149 7.88 -15.60 -15.84
N GLU A 150 7.21 -16.73 -16.08
CA GLU A 150 5.93 -17.06 -15.44
C GLU A 150 6.05 -17.05 -13.91
N ARG A 151 7.12 -17.66 -13.37
CA ARG A 151 7.40 -17.64 -11.93
C ARG A 151 7.64 -16.21 -11.43
N PHE A 152 8.35 -15.39 -12.19
CA PHE A 152 8.60 -13.99 -11.83
C PHE A 152 7.28 -13.21 -11.73
N VAL A 153 6.39 -13.36 -12.72
CA VAL A 153 5.07 -12.70 -12.74
C VAL A 153 4.22 -13.15 -11.55
N ALA A 154 4.20 -14.46 -11.25
CA ALA A 154 3.47 -14.98 -10.09
C ALA A 154 3.98 -14.40 -8.76
N HIS A 155 5.30 -14.24 -8.60
CA HIS A 155 5.86 -13.58 -7.41
C HIS A 155 5.47 -12.11 -7.32
N LEU A 156 5.46 -11.39 -8.44
CA LEU A 156 5.03 -9.99 -8.49
C LEU A 156 3.54 -9.86 -8.11
N GLN A 157 2.68 -10.75 -8.60
CA GLN A 157 1.26 -10.80 -8.21
C GLN A 157 1.10 -10.99 -6.70
N VAL A 158 1.82 -11.97 -6.12
CA VAL A 158 1.79 -12.23 -4.68
C VAL A 158 2.31 -11.03 -3.88
N ALA A 159 3.39 -10.39 -4.31
CA ALA A 159 3.95 -9.21 -3.64
C ALA A 159 2.95 -8.04 -3.62
N LEU A 160 2.26 -7.79 -4.73
CA LEU A 160 1.22 -6.76 -4.81
C LEU A 160 0.03 -7.09 -3.89
N LEU A 161 -0.47 -8.32 -3.92
CA LEU A 161 -1.58 -8.76 -3.08
C LEU A 161 -1.25 -8.66 -1.58
N ARG A 162 -0.01 -8.98 -1.17
CA ARG A 162 0.47 -8.83 0.21
C ARG A 162 0.41 -7.38 0.71
N HIS A 163 0.57 -6.41 -0.20
CA HIS A 163 0.44 -4.99 0.10
C HIS A 163 -1.00 -4.46 -0.08
N GLY A 164 -1.95 -5.32 -0.40
CA GLY A 164 -3.36 -4.97 -0.63
C GLY A 164 -3.59 -4.24 -1.95
N LEU A 165 -2.72 -4.46 -2.94
CA LEU A 165 -2.84 -3.86 -4.27
C LEU A 165 -3.55 -4.81 -5.23
N ALA A 166 -4.44 -4.26 -6.04
CA ALA A 166 -5.06 -4.99 -7.15
C ALA A 166 -4.06 -5.14 -8.31
N TRP A 167 -4.14 -6.27 -9.02
CA TRP A 167 -3.34 -6.49 -10.22
C TRP A 167 -3.82 -5.57 -11.36
N PRO A 168 -2.95 -4.74 -11.95
CA PRO A 168 -3.33 -3.89 -13.07
C PRO A 168 -3.47 -4.70 -14.37
N THR A 169 -4.35 -4.26 -15.27
CA THR A 169 -4.52 -4.87 -16.60
C THR A 169 -3.29 -4.54 -17.47
N ILE A 170 -2.36 -5.48 -17.59
CA ILE A 170 -1.11 -5.34 -18.35
C ILE A 170 -0.89 -6.62 -19.16
N GLU A 171 -0.45 -6.44 -20.41
CA GLU A 171 0.05 -7.55 -21.23
C GLU A 171 1.41 -8.00 -20.69
N THR A 172 1.44 -9.21 -20.11
CA THR A 172 2.67 -9.82 -19.60
C THR A 172 3.42 -10.64 -20.65
N THR A 173 2.98 -10.60 -21.91
CA THR A 173 3.61 -11.37 -22.98
C THR A 173 4.94 -10.74 -23.39
N ARG A 174 6.04 -11.47 -23.16
CA ARG A 174 7.36 -11.09 -23.64
C ARG A 174 7.49 -11.40 -25.13
N GLU A 175 7.67 -10.37 -25.97
CA GLU A 175 8.27 -10.57 -27.29
C GLU A 175 9.74 -10.97 -27.08
N VAL A 176 10.05 -12.24 -27.34
CA VAL A 176 11.42 -12.75 -27.26
C VAL A 176 12.15 -12.21 -28.48
N GLY A 177 12.82 -11.07 -28.34
CA GLY A 177 13.78 -10.60 -29.33
C GLY A 177 14.84 -11.67 -29.53
N GLU A 178 14.87 -12.29 -30.71
CA GLU A 178 15.96 -13.12 -31.18
C GLU A 178 17.25 -12.31 -31.05
N MET A 179 18.07 -12.63 -30.05
CA MET A 179 19.44 -12.14 -30.01
C MET A 179 20.17 -12.83 -31.16
N GLU A 180 20.24 -12.14 -32.29
CA GLU A 180 21.05 -12.51 -33.43
C GLU A 180 22.52 -12.53 -32.96
N VAL A 181 23.02 -13.71 -32.61
CA VAL A 181 24.42 -13.91 -32.25
C VAL A 181 25.24 -13.76 -33.53
N THR A 182 25.60 -12.53 -33.88
CA THR A 182 26.55 -12.26 -34.97
C THR A 182 27.91 -12.81 -34.55
N ARG A 183 28.16 -14.06 -34.95
CA ARG A 183 29.37 -14.83 -34.70
C ARG A 183 30.55 -14.17 -35.40
N ASN A 184 31.27 -13.32 -34.69
CA ASN A 184 32.39 -12.58 -35.27
C ASN A 184 33.61 -13.50 -35.42
N LYS A 185 33.70 -14.21 -36.56
CA LYS A 185 34.77 -15.18 -36.91
C LYS A 185 36.18 -14.57 -36.90
N MET A 186 36.28 -13.24 -37.03
CA MET A 186 37.55 -12.52 -37.12
C MET A 186 38.39 -12.61 -35.84
N GLY A 187 37.74 -12.70 -34.68
CA GLY A 187 38.44 -12.81 -33.39
C GLY A 187 39.04 -14.19 -33.09
N GLU A 188 38.64 -15.25 -33.80
CA GLU A 188 39.29 -16.58 -33.69
C GLU A 188 40.55 -16.66 -34.55
N ALA A 189 40.57 -16.01 -35.72
CA ALA A 189 41.72 -16.01 -36.62
C ALA A 189 42.96 -15.31 -36.02
N VAL A 190 42.75 -14.18 -35.32
CA VAL A 190 43.84 -13.39 -34.72
C VAL A 190 44.48 -14.13 -33.54
N ALA A 191 43.71 -14.84 -32.73
CA ALA A 191 44.22 -15.60 -31.58
C ALA A 191 45.08 -16.81 -31.99
N VAL A 192 44.74 -17.46 -33.12
CA VAL A 192 45.50 -18.57 -33.68
C VAL A 192 46.81 -18.08 -34.30
N ALA A 193 46.80 -16.94 -35.00
CA ALA A 193 47.98 -16.38 -35.65
C ALA A 193 49.09 -15.97 -34.66
N ALA A 194 48.73 -15.41 -33.50
CA ALA A 194 49.71 -14.97 -32.50
C ALA A 194 50.41 -16.14 -31.77
N GLY A 195 49.73 -17.28 -31.60
CA GLY A 195 50.30 -18.47 -30.95
C GLY A 195 51.32 -19.22 -31.82
N LEU A 196 51.09 -19.24 -33.14
CA LEU A 196 51.97 -19.92 -34.11
C LEU A 196 53.31 -19.19 -34.30
N LEU A 197 53.32 -17.86 -34.29
CA LEU A 197 54.55 -17.07 -34.49
C LEU A 197 55.55 -17.20 -33.32
N GLY A 198 55.08 -17.32 -32.09
CA GLY A 198 55.95 -17.41 -30.90
C GLY A 198 56.64 -18.78 -30.72
N GLY A 199 55.94 -19.88 -30.98
CA GLY A 199 56.48 -21.22 -30.75
C GLY A 199 57.44 -21.71 -31.85
N VAL A 200 57.28 -21.24 -33.09
CA VAL A 200 58.20 -21.56 -34.21
C VAL A 200 59.59 -20.96 -33.98
N ALA A 201 59.67 -19.73 -33.44
CA ALA A 201 60.94 -19.04 -33.19
C ALA A 201 61.77 -19.71 -32.08
N LEU A 202 61.13 -20.18 -31.00
CA LEU A 202 61.80 -20.85 -29.88
C LEU A 202 62.25 -22.29 -30.20
N GLY A 203 61.45 -23.05 -30.95
CA GLY A 203 61.81 -24.42 -31.37
C GLY A 203 63.00 -24.47 -32.31
N PHE A 204 63.13 -23.49 -33.21
CA PHE A 204 64.24 -23.40 -34.14
C PHE A 204 65.58 -23.06 -33.46
N GLY A 205 65.54 -22.22 -32.40
CA GLY A 205 66.73 -21.87 -31.61
C GLY A 205 67.32 -23.05 -30.85
N LEU A 206 66.47 -23.87 -30.21
CA LEU A 206 66.88 -25.07 -29.47
C LEU A 206 67.35 -26.22 -30.39
N GLY A 207 66.73 -26.38 -31.56
CA GLY A 207 67.13 -27.41 -32.53
C GLY A 207 68.51 -27.20 -33.18
N ARG A 208 69.01 -25.96 -33.21
CA ARG A 208 70.36 -25.67 -33.70
C ARG A 208 71.47 -26.07 -32.73
N VAL A 209 71.19 -26.06 -31.42
CA VAL A 209 72.18 -26.38 -30.38
C VAL A 209 72.43 -27.89 -30.28
N THR A 210 71.44 -28.71 -30.63
CA THR A 210 71.49 -30.18 -30.54
C THR A 210 71.89 -30.87 -31.85
N GLY A 211 72.18 -30.12 -32.92
CA GLY A 211 72.60 -30.66 -34.22
C GLY A 211 71.48 -31.29 -35.06
N GLN A 212 70.22 -31.26 -34.59
CA GLN A 212 69.05 -31.80 -35.31
C GLN A 212 67.94 -30.72 -35.46
N PRO A 213 68.12 -29.76 -36.39
CA PRO A 213 67.24 -28.59 -36.51
C PRO A 213 65.80 -28.95 -36.93
N LEU A 214 65.63 -30.00 -37.73
CA LEU A 214 64.31 -30.46 -38.18
C LEU A 214 63.46 -31.02 -37.02
N LEU A 215 64.07 -31.76 -36.09
CA LEU A 215 63.40 -32.30 -34.91
C LEU A 215 63.03 -31.19 -33.92
N GLY A 216 63.91 -30.20 -33.72
CA GLY A 216 63.60 -29.03 -32.88
C GLY A 216 62.46 -28.17 -33.43
N LEU A 217 62.41 -27.97 -34.75
CA LEU A 217 61.30 -27.28 -35.41
C LEU A 217 59.98 -28.05 -35.24
N LEU A 218 59.97 -29.37 -35.48
CA LEU A 218 58.78 -30.20 -35.31
C LEU A 218 58.25 -30.16 -33.86
N CYS A 219 59.12 -30.31 -32.86
CA CYS A 219 58.74 -30.18 -31.46
C CYS A 219 58.21 -28.78 -31.12
N GLY A 220 58.85 -27.71 -31.62
CA GLY A 220 58.41 -26.33 -31.40
C GLY A 220 57.03 -26.05 -31.98
N VAL A 221 56.77 -26.51 -33.22
CA VAL A 221 55.45 -26.39 -33.87
C VAL A 221 54.39 -27.16 -33.09
N LEU A 222 54.72 -28.37 -32.59
CA LEU A 222 53.77 -29.20 -31.84
C LEU A 222 53.40 -28.55 -30.50
N VAL A 223 54.38 -28.02 -29.76
CA VAL A 223 54.14 -27.27 -28.52
C VAL A 223 53.35 -25.98 -28.78
N ALA A 224 53.66 -25.26 -29.87
CA ALA A 224 52.92 -24.07 -30.29
C ALA A 224 51.45 -24.38 -30.60
N ALA A 225 51.19 -25.47 -31.33
CA ALA A 225 49.86 -25.91 -31.70
C ALA A 225 49.04 -26.30 -30.47
N VAL A 226 49.64 -27.04 -29.52
CA VAL A 226 48.99 -27.40 -28.25
C VAL A 226 48.69 -26.15 -27.41
N GLY A 227 49.65 -25.23 -27.26
CA GLY A 227 49.44 -23.98 -26.52
C GLY A 227 48.37 -23.08 -27.14
N ALA A 228 48.35 -22.96 -28.47
CA ALA A 228 47.29 -22.25 -29.18
C ALA A 228 45.93 -22.92 -28.98
N GLY A 229 45.86 -24.25 -29.03
CA GLY A 229 44.65 -25.03 -28.78
C GLY A 229 44.07 -24.78 -27.38
N VAL A 230 44.90 -24.84 -26.34
CA VAL A 230 44.50 -24.57 -24.96
C VAL A 230 44.00 -23.13 -24.80
N ARG A 231 44.69 -22.15 -25.40
CA ARG A 231 44.29 -20.74 -25.32
C ARG A 231 42.97 -20.47 -26.03
N VAL A 232 42.75 -21.08 -27.20
CA VAL A 232 41.47 -21.00 -27.92
C VAL A 232 40.35 -21.64 -27.11
N ALA A 233 40.60 -22.79 -26.46
CA ALA A 233 39.62 -23.42 -25.58
C ALA A 233 39.24 -22.51 -24.40
N MET A 234 40.24 -21.89 -23.74
CA MET A 234 40.02 -20.96 -22.63
C MET A 234 39.26 -19.69 -23.05
N VAL A 235 39.58 -19.11 -24.22
CA VAL A 235 38.85 -17.94 -24.74
C VAL A 235 37.41 -18.31 -25.09
N ARG A 236 37.18 -19.52 -25.63
CA ARG A 236 35.83 -20.00 -25.93
C ARG A 236 35.00 -20.23 -24.68
N THR A 237 35.57 -20.76 -23.60
CA THR A 237 34.85 -20.92 -22.32
C THR A 237 34.51 -19.56 -21.72
N GLN A 238 35.48 -18.63 -21.67
CA GLN A 238 35.25 -17.26 -21.16
C GLN A 238 34.20 -16.49 -21.96
N ARG A 239 34.18 -16.63 -23.29
CA ARG A 239 33.15 -15.98 -24.13
C ARG A 239 31.76 -16.54 -23.86
N ARG A 240 31.63 -17.86 -23.73
CA ARG A 240 30.34 -18.49 -23.38
C ARG A 240 29.82 -18.00 -22.03
N GLU A 241 30.69 -17.92 -21.02
CA GLU A 241 30.33 -17.39 -19.70
C GLU A 241 29.93 -15.92 -19.77
N ALA A 242 30.65 -15.11 -20.55
CA ALA A 242 30.33 -13.70 -20.75
C ALA A 242 28.99 -13.49 -21.49
N ASP A 243 28.70 -14.30 -22.51
CA ASP A 243 27.45 -14.23 -23.26
C ASP A 243 26.26 -14.66 -22.38
N LEU A 244 26.42 -15.71 -21.56
CA LEU A 244 25.41 -16.11 -20.57
C LEU A 244 25.18 -15.01 -19.52
N ALA A 245 26.25 -14.37 -19.04
CA ALA A 245 26.15 -13.27 -18.08
C ALA A 245 25.38 -12.06 -18.66
N LYS A 246 25.67 -11.69 -19.92
CA LYS A 246 24.94 -10.64 -20.66
C LYS A 246 23.46 -11.02 -20.83
N TYR A 247 23.20 -12.25 -21.25
CA TYR A 247 21.83 -12.75 -21.43
C TYR A 247 21.02 -12.65 -20.13
N ARG A 248 21.58 -13.13 -19.01
CA ARG A 248 20.96 -13.01 -17.67
C ARG A 248 20.78 -11.56 -17.23
N ALA A 249 21.67 -10.65 -17.61
CA ALA A 249 21.53 -9.21 -17.33
C ALA A 249 20.33 -8.61 -18.10
N ASN A 250 20.23 -8.90 -19.40
CA ASN A 250 19.12 -8.42 -20.24
C ASN A 250 17.77 -8.94 -19.74
N VAL A 251 17.69 -10.21 -19.30
CA VAL A 251 16.44 -10.76 -18.73
C VAL A 251 16.07 -10.02 -17.43
N ARG A 252 17.02 -9.79 -16.52
CA ARG A 252 16.75 -9.02 -15.30
C ARG A 252 16.29 -7.60 -15.60
N GLU A 253 16.89 -6.93 -16.57
CA GLU A 253 16.50 -5.59 -16.98
C GLU A 253 15.05 -5.57 -17.49
N SER A 254 14.67 -6.51 -18.36
CA SER A 254 13.29 -6.63 -18.85
C SER A 254 12.28 -6.89 -17.72
N TRP A 255 12.64 -7.71 -16.73
CA TRP A 255 11.79 -7.97 -15.57
C TRP A 255 11.64 -6.74 -14.67
N MET A 256 12.72 -5.99 -14.47
CA MET A 256 12.64 -4.74 -13.70
C MET A 256 11.87 -3.64 -14.44
N ALA A 257 11.90 -3.63 -15.78
CA ALA A 257 11.05 -2.76 -16.59
C ALA A 257 9.57 -3.12 -16.41
N LEU A 258 9.23 -4.42 -16.42
CA LEU A 258 7.87 -4.88 -16.13
C LEU A 258 7.41 -4.45 -14.73
N VAL A 259 8.26 -4.58 -13.70
CA VAL A 259 7.93 -4.09 -12.34
C VAL A 259 7.65 -2.60 -12.37
N ALA A 260 8.45 -1.81 -13.09
CA ALA A 260 8.23 -0.37 -13.18
C ALA A 260 6.90 -0.03 -13.87
N ASP A 261 6.56 -0.70 -14.98
CA ASP A 261 5.27 -0.52 -15.67
C ASP A 261 4.09 -0.92 -14.77
N VAL A 262 4.18 -2.08 -14.13
CA VAL A 262 3.17 -2.54 -13.15
C VAL A 262 2.98 -1.54 -12.01
N MET A 263 4.06 -1.07 -11.39
CA MET A 263 4.00 -0.09 -10.30
C MET A 263 3.53 1.29 -10.74
N SER A 264 3.63 1.63 -12.02
CA SER A 264 3.09 2.89 -12.57
C SER A 264 1.57 2.87 -12.73
N ARG A 265 1.00 1.67 -12.92
CA ARG A 265 -0.45 1.47 -13.13
C ARG A 265 -1.18 0.95 -11.89
N ALA A 266 -0.45 0.40 -10.92
CA ALA A 266 -1.04 -0.11 -9.69
C ALA A 266 -1.72 1.00 -8.89
N HIS A 267 -3.01 0.82 -8.59
CA HIS A 267 -3.75 1.73 -7.72
C HIS A 267 -3.49 1.38 -6.25
N ILE A 268 -2.89 2.31 -5.51
CA ILE A 268 -2.69 2.19 -4.06
C ILE A 268 -3.86 2.86 -3.36
N PRO A 269 -4.71 2.14 -2.62
CA PRO A 269 -5.89 2.70 -2.00
C PRO A 269 -5.51 3.74 -0.93
N ARG A 270 -6.06 4.94 -1.06
CA ARG A 270 -5.77 6.11 -0.24
C ARG A 270 -6.80 6.28 0.87
N VAL A 271 -6.33 6.45 2.11
CA VAL A 271 -7.20 6.62 3.28
C VAL A 271 -7.91 7.98 3.25
N HIS A 272 -7.27 9.04 2.76
CA HIS A 272 -7.92 10.35 2.71
C HIS A 272 -9.14 10.41 1.78
N GLU A 273 -9.19 9.57 0.74
CA GLU A 273 -10.30 9.52 -0.22
C GLU A 273 -11.54 8.86 0.42
N SER A 274 -11.36 7.79 1.20
CA SER A 274 -12.47 7.16 1.94
C SER A 274 -13.01 8.08 3.04
N LEU A 275 -12.14 8.88 3.66
CA LEU A 275 -12.54 9.91 4.62
C LEU A 275 -13.30 11.07 3.97
N ALA A 276 -12.98 11.43 2.73
CA ALA A 276 -13.71 12.45 1.97
C ALA A 276 -15.09 11.93 1.52
N ALA A 277 -15.20 10.67 1.14
CA ALA A 277 -16.46 10.04 0.77
C ALA A 277 -17.43 9.95 1.97
N SER A 278 -16.95 9.46 3.12
CA SER A 278 -17.74 9.40 4.37
C SER A 278 -18.15 10.79 4.87
N ALA A 279 -17.27 11.79 4.72
CA ALA A 279 -17.53 13.18 5.08
C ALA A 279 -18.67 13.84 4.31
N LEU A 280 -18.92 13.41 3.06
CA LEU A 280 -19.97 13.93 2.19
C LEU A 280 -21.30 13.18 2.37
N GLY A 281 -21.42 12.30 3.38
CA GLY A 281 -22.59 11.41 3.53
C GLY A 281 -22.73 10.38 2.40
N ARG A 282 -21.75 10.30 1.49
CA ARG A 282 -21.63 9.26 0.47
C ARG A 282 -20.90 8.07 1.06
N VAL A 283 -21.53 7.41 2.03
CA VAL A 283 -21.16 6.03 2.35
C VAL A 283 -21.77 5.16 1.25
N THR A 284 -21.09 5.03 0.12
CA THR A 284 -21.27 3.82 -0.70
C THR A 284 -20.39 2.75 -0.05
N PRO A 285 -20.97 1.68 0.52
CA PRO A 285 -20.20 0.56 1.01
C PRO A 285 -19.68 -0.22 -0.22
N HIS A 286 -18.55 0.22 -0.76
CA HIS A 286 -17.86 -0.51 -1.82
C HIS A 286 -16.47 -0.91 -1.33
N GLY A 287 -16.41 -2.03 -0.62
CA GLY A 287 -15.31 -2.97 -0.82
C GLY A 287 -15.41 -3.56 -2.24
N PRO A 288 -14.30 -4.02 -2.84
CA PRO A 288 -14.31 -4.53 -4.21
C PRO A 288 -15.22 -5.76 -4.29
N THR A 289 -16.37 -5.59 -4.95
CA THR A 289 -17.32 -6.69 -5.19
C THR A 289 -16.87 -7.43 -6.43
N LEU A 290 -16.35 -8.64 -6.25
CA LEU A 290 -16.35 -9.66 -7.30
C LEU A 290 -17.81 -9.93 -7.67
N GLY A 291 -18.14 -9.76 -8.95
CA GLY A 291 -19.51 -9.66 -9.42
C GLY A 291 -20.34 -10.94 -9.28
N THR A 292 -21.67 -10.79 -9.31
CA THR A 292 -22.59 -11.62 -10.09
C THR A 292 -24.02 -11.07 -10.05
N THR A 293 -24.57 -10.89 -11.26
CA THR A 293 -26.00 -10.91 -11.67
C THR A 293 -27.05 -10.05 -10.94
N THR A 294 -27.58 -9.08 -11.68
CA THR A 294 -28.90 -8.47 -11.50
C THR A 294 -30.01 -9.52 -11.43
N PRO A 295 -31.07 -9.25 -10.64
CA PRO A 295 -32.38 -9.23 -11.26
C PRO A 295 -33.18 -7.97 -10.94
N SER A 296 -33.99 -7.60 -11.93
CA SER A 296 -34.92 -6.49 -11.96
C SER A 296 -36.11 -6.69 -11.00
N GLY A 297 -36.58 -5.59 -10.42
CA GLY A 297 -37.98 -5.42 -9.99
C GLY A 297 -38.22 -5.29 -8.49
N ALA A 298 -38.62 -4.08 -8.06
CA ALA A 298 -39.67 -3.76 -7.08
C ALA A 298 -39.33 -2.63 -6.09
N SER A 299 -40.09 -1.53 -6.24
CA SER A 299 -40.56 -0.55 -5.25
C SER A 299 -39.65 -0.09 -4.09
N LEU A 300 -39.32 1.21 -4.13
CA LEU A 300 -38.84 2.03 -3.00
C LEU A 300 -39.89 2.07 -1.88
N GLY A 301 -39.67 1.29 -0.81
CA GLY A 301 -40.27 1.49 0.50
C GLY A 301 -39.17 1.90 1.48
N ILE A 302 -39.24 3.12 2.00
CA ILE A 302 -38.38 3.56 3.10
C ILE A 302 -38.90 2.88 4.37
N THR A 303 -38.15 1.91 4.92
CA THR A 303 -38.36 1.40 6.27
C THR A 303 -37.13 1.69 7.12
N THR A 304 -37.32 2.54 8.12
CA THR A 304 -36.37 2.83 9.21
C THR A 304 -36.22 1.57 10.07
N PRO A 305 -35.01 1.03 10.35
CA PRO A 305 -34.88 -0.07 11.30
C PRO A 305 -34.72 0.48 12.72
N HIS A 306 -35.75 0.28 13.54
CA HIS A 306 -35.64 0.23 14.99
C HIS A 306 -35.02 -1.09 15.44
N GLY A 307 -34.11 -1.03 16.41
CA GLY A 307 -33.82 -2.10 17.38
C GLY A 307 -33.08 -3.34 16.86
N ALA A 308 -31.78 -3.42 17.12
CA ALA A 308 -31.05 -4.69 17.03
C ALA A 308 -31.01 -5.38 18.39
N THR A 309 -31.83 -6.41 18.57
CA THR A 309 -31.70 -7.42 19.63
C THR A 309 -30.79 -8.54 19.10
N PHE A 310 -29.70 -8.82 19.81
CA PHE A 310 -28.81 -9.95 19.51
C PHE A 310 -29.48 -11.27 19.89
N GLY A 311 -29.69 -12.14 18.90
CA GLY A 311 -30.08 -13.54 19.09
C GLY A 311 -29.16 -14.44 18.26
N THR A 312 -28.38 -15.26 18.94
CA THR A 312 -27.52 -16.32 18.40
C THR A 312 -28.35 -17.43 17.73
N THR A 313 -28.02 -17.80 16.50
CA THR A 313 -28.52 -19.04 15.86
C THR A 313 -27.37 -19.87 15.32
N THR A 314 -27.18 -21.05 15.90
CA THR A 314 -26.35 -22.15 15.40
C THR A 314 -27.17 -22.96 14.38
N PRO A 315 -26.58 -23.49 13.28
CA PRO A 315 -27.35 -24.01 12.15
C PRO A 315 -27.62 -25.52 12.28
N HIS A 316 -28.83 -25.95 11.93
CA HIS A 316 -29.08 -27.35 11.53
C HIS A 316 -30.28 -27.47 10.59
N GLY A 317 -30.08 -28.22 9.51
CA GLY A 317 -31.05 -29.20 9.00
C GLY A 317 -32.10 -28.70 8.02
N ALA A 318 -31.94 -29.06 6.75
CA ALA A 318 -32.97 -28.98 5.72
C ALA A 318 -34.17 -29.90 6.01
N SER A 319 -35.37 -29.47 5.64
CA SER A 319 -36.29 -30.24 4.78
C SER A 319 -37.48 -29.36 4.37
N PHE A 320 -37.78 -29.39 3.07
CA PHE A 320 -39.07 -28.97 2.52
C PHE A 320 -40.07 -30.11 2.78
N ASP A 321 -41.29 -29.77 3.18
CA ASP A 321 -42.43 -30.32 2.46
C ASP A 321 -43.68 -29.45 2.56
N SER A 322 -44.42 -29.44 1.45
CA SER A 322 -45.65 -28.69 1.24
C SER A 322 -46.85 -29.54 1.64
N THR A 323 -47.85 -28.98 2.33
CA THR A 323 -49.27 -29.28 2.02
C THR A 323 -50.21 -28.28 2.69
N THR A 324 -51.07 -27.65 1.88
CA THR A 324 -52.34 -27.03 2.29
C THR A 324 -53.39 -28.15 2.46
N PRO A 325 -54.21 -28.11 3.52
CA PRO A 325 -55.65 -27.82 3.37
C PRO A 325 -56.12 -26.87 4.49
N GLY A 326 -57.03 -25.91 4.29
CA GLY A 326 -58.43 -26.11 3.92
C GLY A 326 -59.33 -26.04 5.18
N GLY A 327 -60.22 -25.04 5.26
CA GLY A 327 -61.30 -24.92 6.26
C GLY A 327 -60.89 -24.16 7.53
N GLY A 328 -61.68 -23.27 8.12
CA GLY A 328 -63.09 -22.95 7.96
C GLY A 328 -63.60 -22.44 9.31
N ARG A 329 -64.34 -21.32 9.25
CA ARG A 329 -64.99 -20.54 10.34
C ARG A 329 -64.12 -19.52 11.07
#